data_AF-A0A7K2ZCH1-F1
#
_entry.id   AF-A0A7K2ZCH1-F1
#
_cell.length_a   1.000
_cell.length_b   1.000
_cell.length_c   1.000
_cell.angle_alpha   90.00
_cell.angle_beta   90.00
_cell.angle_gamma   90.00
#
_symmetry.space_group_name_H-M   'P 1'
#
loop_
_entity.id
_entity.type
_entity.pdbx_description
1 polymer ?
#
loop_
_entity_poly.entity_id
_entity_poly.type
_entity_poly.pdbx_seq_one_letter_code
_entity_poly.pdbx_strand_id
1 'polypeptide(L)'
;MSGLIAAAVWLTAAAWACVCLFRAFWEFLALALRTSAQALRPRTPGTPDPRIPPVGTEPAQRAYWSQLMWMDAYASTRAAASAVRHRLLGRWMAVTARRMFTGRQPSTGYRFDHWIARFVVRLLAPGTALGAITGALLASAVLVLVHLVMWLLVALVWLTAVAGVAVLRGADRAGALVRRVRMKCPYPGCYRAFPLAVHRCPGCSRAHRELRPGRFGALWHVCSCGRRLTTVSLAGRDRLAVECPHCDRSLPAGIGRLRIVHVPVIGGTSSGKTMLMAAAVTGLHATAGRSALKVTFATDDDRRDVVDLNGQLKQDGWVRKTQGGQPRALMLRVTHRRRRRLVYLYDPMGESLYDVDSTRRQEYLAHADGVVLVIDVLAEPQVRRSLTAAEEVLARAANPSEPGPWQTYQTFTGELSALAGRRRRGRLPLAVVVTKRDVLDRIDRLRVPATGIGPWLATIGLDPLVRDLGHRFRTRRYWALSAYAATGTGPLVSEQQRAAEAVLWILARTGLRVGKLLSEGASEGASTGRAAPSVPGPRDAPVQDRSSR
;
A
#
# COMPACT_ATOMS: atom_id res chain seq x y z
N MET A 1 -15.97 -8.63 -89.93
CA MET A 1 -15.86 -9.33 -88.63
C MET A 1 -15.12 -8.52 -87.55
N SER A 2 -14.01 -7.84 -87.87
CA SER A 2 -13.22 -7.03 -86.93
C SER A 2 -14.02 -5.92 -86.22
N GLY A 3 -14.88 -5.18 -86.94
CA GLY A 3 -15.67 -4.07 -86.37
C GLY A 3 -16.74 -4.50 -85.36
N LEU A 4 -17.42 -5.63 -85.57
CA LEU A 4 -18.45 -6.14 -84.65
C LEU A 4 -17.87 -6.65 -83.34
N ILE A 5 -16.70 -7.30 -83.41
CA ILE A 5 -15.97 -7.75 -82.22
C ILE A 5 -15.48 -6.54 -81.42
N ALA A 6 -14.95 -5.52 -82.10
CA ALA A 6 -14.53 -4.28 -81.44
C ALA A 6 -15.71 -3.56 -80.75
N ALA A 7 -16.86 -3.45 -81.42
CA ALA A 7 -18.06 -2.83 -80.83
C ALA A 7 -18.57 -3.61 -79.61
N ALA A 8 -18.57 -4.94 -79.66
CA ALA A 8 -18.91 -5.80 -78.53
C ALA A 8 -17.95 -5.61 -77.33
N VAL A 9 -16.65 -5.49 -77.58
CA VAL A 9 -15.64 -5.22 -76.54
C VAL A 9 -15.87 -3.83 -75.92
N TRP A 10 -16.11 -2.79 -76.71
CA TRP A 10 -16.40 -1.45 -76.20
C TRP A 10 -17.69 -1.40 -75.37
N LEU A 11 -18.75 -2.10 -75.79
CA LEU A 11 -20.01 -2.20 -75.03
C LEU A 11 -19.81 -2.89 -73.67
N THR A 12 -19.00 -3.95 -73.63
CA THR A 12 -18.68 -4.62 -72.37
C THR A 12 -17.79 -3.78 -71.45
N ALA A 13 -16.82 -3.06 -72.00
CA ALA A 13 -15.99 -2.11 -71.26
C ALA A 13 -16.79 -0.93 -70.71
N ALA A 14 -17.73 -0.39 -71.50
CA ALA A 14 -18.62 0.69 -71.04
C ALA A 14 -19.55 0.21 -69.93
N ALA A 15 -20.14 -0.99 -70.06
CA ALA A 15 -20.96 -1.61 -69.02
C ALA A 15 -20.14 -1.87 -67.74
N TRP A 16 -18.90 -2.33 -67.89
CA TRP A 16 -17.95 -2.52 -66.80
C TRP A 16 -17.70 -1.21 -66.03
N ALA A 17 -17.28 -0.15 -66.71
CA ALA A 17 -17.01 1.14 -66.10
C ALA A 17 -18.26 1.75 -65.44
N CYS A 18 -19.40 1.67 -66.11
CA CYS A 18 -20.67 2.24 -65.61
C CYS A 18 -21.16 1.51 -64.35
N VAL A 19 -21.17 0.17 -64.36
CA VAL A 19 -21.56 -0.64 -63.18
C VAL A 19 -20.59 -0.41 -62.03
N CYS A 20 -19.29 -0.34 -62.31
CA CYS A 20 -18.27 -0.10 -61.29
C CYS A 20 -18.46 1.28 -60.61
N LEU A 21 -18.41 2.36 -61.39
CA LEU A 21 -18.33 3.73 -60.88
C LEU A 21 -19.65 4.28 -60.32
N PHE A 22 -20.79 3.97 -60.95
CA PHE A 22 -22.07 4.58 -60.58
C PHE A 22 -22.91 3.73 -59.63
N ARG A 23 -22.58 2.45 -59.45
CA ARG A 23 -23.44 1.54 -58.67
C ARG A 23 -22.67 0.64 -57.70
N ALA A 24 -21.88 -0.29 -58.22
CA ALA A 24 -21.29 -1.37 -57.43
C ALA A 24 -20.39 -0.81 -56.32
N PHE A 25 -19.47 0.11 -56.66
CA PHE A 25 -18.58 0.75 -55.70
C PHE A 25 -19.34 1.38 -54.52
N TRP A 26 -20.29 2.28 -54.80
CA TRP A 26 -21.06 2.98 -53.77
C TRP A 26 -21.94 2.04 -52.94
N GLU A 27 -22.52 1.03 -53.58
CA GLU A 27 -23.34 0.02 -52.91
C GLU A 27 -22.52 -0.80 -51.91
N PHE A 28 -21.34 -1.30 -52.32
CA PHE A 28 -20.44 -2.05 -51.44
C PHE A 28 -19.90 -1.18 -50.31
N LEU A 29 -19.48 0.04 -50.62
CA LEU A 29 -18.96 0.98 -49.62
C LEU A 29 -20.02 1.33 -48.57
N ALA A 30 -21.23 1.72 -49.00
CA ALA A 30 -22.32 2.07 -48.09
C ALA A 30 -22.75 0.88 -47.23
N LEU A 31 -22.85 -0.32 -47.81
CA LEU A 31 -23.20 -1.53 -47.07
C LEU A 31 -22.15 -1.84 -45.99
N ALA A 32 -20.86 -1.83 -46.35
CA ALA A 32 -19.78 -2.15 -45.43
C ALA A 32 -19.64 -1.12 -44.31
N LEU A 33 -19.80 0.17 -44.61
CA LEU A 33 -19.79 1.22 -43.59
C LEU A 33 -20.97 1.08 -42.62
N ARG A 34 -22.17 0.75 -43.11
CA ARG A 34 -23.36 0.53 -42.25
C ARG A 34 -23.17 -0.69 -41.35
N THR A 35 -22.68 -1.81 -41.86
CA THR A 35 -22.46 -3.02 -41.05
C THR A 35 -21.34 -2.83 -40.03
N SER A 36 -20.28 -2.09 -40.41
CA SER A 36 -19.21 -1.67 -39.50
C SER A 36 -19.77 -0.80 -38.36
N ALA A 37 -20.56 0.25 -38.68
CA ALA A 37 -21.19 1.12 -37.69
C ALA A 37 -22.18 0.37 -36.78
N GLN A 38 -22.91 -0.61 -37.31
CA GLN A 38 -23.81 -1.45 -36.51
C GLN A 38 -23.04 -2.34 -35.52
N ALA A 39 -21.86 -2.83 -35.90
CA ALA A 39 -21.01 -3.63 -35.01
C ALA A 39 -20.46 -2.81 -33.82
N LEU A 40 -20.29 -1.50 -33.99
CA LEU A 40 -19.80 -0.56 -32.97
C LEU A 40 -20.90 0.06 -32.09
N ARG A 41 -22.17 -0.35 -32.25
CA ARG A 41 -23.26 0.26 -31.49
C ARG A 41 -23.06 0.09 -29.97
N PRO A 42 -23.35 1.14 -29.17
CA PRO A 42 -23.29 1.05 -27.72
C PRO A 42 -24.15 -0.11 -27.24
N ARG A 43 -23.59 -0.92 -26.34
CA ARG A 43 -24.35 -1.96 -25.65
C ARG A 43 -24.88 -1.40 -24.34
N THR A 44 -25.97 -2.00 -23.87
CA THR A 44 -26.60 -1.65 -22.61
C THR A 44 -25.57 -1.74 -21.48
N PRO A 45 -25.33 -0.66 -20.72
CA PRO A 45 -24.40 -0.70 -19.60
C PRO A 45 -24.78 -1.79 -18.60
N GLY A 46 -23.81 -2.59 -18.16
CA GLY A 46 -24.03 -3.64 -17.15
C GLY A 46 -24.37 -5.03 -17.69
N THR A 47 -24.67 -5.19 -18.98
CA THR A 47 -24.79 -6.54 -19.59
C THR A 47 -23.41 -7.11 -19.90
N PRO A 48 -23.04 -8.30 -19.40
CA PRO A 48 -21.78 -8.95 -19.74
C PRO A 48 -21.66 -9.17 -21.25
N ASP A 49 -20.49 -8.89 -21.82
CA ASP A 49 -20.21 -9.23 -23.21
C ASP A 49 -19.87 -10.72 -23.30
N PRO A 50 -20.66 -11.57 -23.98
CA PRO A 50 -20.39 -13.00 -24.08
C PRO A 50 -19.05 -13.30 -24.76
N ARG A 51 -18.50 -12.35 -25.53
CA ARG A 51 -17.20 -12.50 -26.16
C ARG A 51 -16.03 -12.39 -25.15
N ILE A 52 -16.26 -11.80 -23.98
CA ILE A 52 -15.23 -11.58 -22.95
C ILE A 52 -15.48 -12.54 -21.80
N PRO A 53 -14.58 -13.50 -21.54
CA PRO A 53 -14.73 -14.37 -20.38
C PRO A 53 -14.64 -13.54 -19.09
N PRO A 54 -15.39 -13.89 -18.04
CA PRO A 54 -15.19 -13.30 -16.72
C PRO A 54 -13.76 -13.63 -16.28
N VAL A 55 -13.05 -12.63 -15.74
CA VAL A 55 -11.65 -12.83 -15.33
C VAL A 55 -11.46 -12.56 -13.86
N GLY A 56 -11.06 -13.62 -13.18
CA GLY A 56 -10.72 -13.58 -11.76
C GLY A 56 -11.93 -13.31 -10.88
N THR A 57 -11.65 -13.11 -9.60
CA THR A 57 -12.64 -12.88 -8.55
C THR A 57 -12.83 -11.39 -8.23
N GLU A 58 -12.19 -10.49 -8.98
CA GLU A 58 -12.28 -9.05 -8.75
C GLU A 58 -13.69 -8.55 -9.14
N PRO A 59 -14.47 -7.97 -8.22
CA PRO A 59 -15.86 -7.60 -8.45
C PRO A 59 -15.98 -6.24 -9.19
N ALA A 60 -15.11 -6.00 -10.17
CA ALA A 60 -15.03 -4.78 -10.96
C ALA A 60 -15.22 -5.05 -12.46
N GLN A 61 -15.86 -4.11 -13.15
CA GLN A 61 -15.99 -4.13 -14.60
C GLN A 61 -14.64 -3.85 -15.28
N ARG A 62 -14.37 -4.53 -16.39
CA ARG A 62 -13.18 -4.25 -17.21
C ARG A 62 -13.31 -2.88 -17.87
N ALA A 63 -12.20 -2.16 -17.93
CA ALA A 63 -12.17 -0.93 -18.69
C ALA A 63 -12.26 -1.24 -20.19
N TYR A 64 -13.02 -0.43 -20.93
CA TYR A 64 -13.23 -0.60 -22.37
C TYR A 64 -11.92 -0.76 -23.14
N TRP A 65 -10.94 0.10 -22.86
CA TRP A 65 -9.63 0.11 -23.50
C TRP A 65 -8.77 -1.14 -23.22
N SER A 66 -9.10 -1.93 -22.20
CA SER A 66 -8.26 -3.07 -21.79
C SER A 66 -8.38 -4.28 -22.72
N GLN A 67 -9.56 -4.50 -23.33
CA GLN A 67 -9.81 -5.64 -24.21
C GLN A 67 -10.99 -5.39 -25.17
N LEU A 68 -12.10 -4.84 -24.67
CA LEU A 68 -13.34 -4.68 -25.45
C LEU A 68 -13.14 -3.83 -26.71
N MET A 69 -12.37 -2.75 -26.61
CA MET A 69 -12.03 -1.89 -27.75
C MET A 69 -11.39 -2.65 -28.93
N TRP A 70 -10.47 -3.59 -28.66
CA TRP A 70 -9.83 -4.40 -29.70
C TRP A 70 -10.81 -5.37 -30.35
N MET A 71 -11.71 -5.93 -29.54
CA MET A 71 -12.72 -6.86 -30.01
C MET A 71 -13.77 -6.18 -30.87
N ASP A 72 -14.12 -4.94 -30.54
CA ASP A 72 -15.02 -4.11 -31.34
C ASP A 72 -14.36 -3.69 -32.65
N ALA A 73 -13.09 -3.28 -32.64
CA ALA A 73 -12.32 -3.00 -33.86
C ALA A 73 -12.24 -4.23 -34.80
N TYR A 74 -11.96 -5.40 -34.23
CA TYR A 74 -11.92 -6.67 -34.98
C TYR A 74 -13.31 -7.05 -35.52
N ALA A 75 -14.36 -6.97 -34.69
CA ALA A 75 -15.72 -7.28 -35.09
C ALA A 75 -16.21 -6.36 -36.22
N SER A 76 -15.89 -5.06 -36.14
CA SER A 76 -16.18 -4.05 -37.16
C SER A 76 -15.52 -4.41 -38.50
N THR A 77 -14.22 -4.72 -38.47
CA THR A 77 -13.44 -5.10 -39.66
C THR A 77 -14.00 -6.37 -40.30
N ARG A 78 -14.27 -7.39 -39.48
CA ARG A 78 -14.82 -8.68 -39.95
C ARG A 78 -16.23 -8.54 -40.51
N ALA A 79 -17.07 -7.69 -39.91
CA ALA A 79 -18.43 -7.42 -40.38
C ALA A 79 -18.44 -6.67 -41.72
N ALA A 80 -17.53 -5.71 -41.92
CA ALA A 80 -17.36 -5.03 -43.21
C ALA A 80 -16.91 -6.00 -44.30
N ALA A 81 -15.86 -6.79 -44.03
CA ALA A 81 -15.32 -7.77 -44.99
C ALA A 81 -16.34 -8.86 -45.35
N SER A 82 -17.06 -9.39 -44.35
CA SER A 82 -18.09 -10.39 -44.60
C SER A 82 -19.26 -9.82 -45.39
N ALA A 83 -19.68 -8.57 -45.14
CA ALA A 83 -20.76 -7.93 -45.89
C ALA A 83 -20.41 -7.77 -47.37
N VAL A 84 -19.22 -7.28 -47.70
CA VAL A 84 -18.74 -7.18 -49.09
C VAL A 84 -18.71 -8.55 -49.75
N ARG A 85 -18.10 -9.55 -49.08
CA ARG A 85 -17.98 -10.92 -49.61
C ARG A 85 -19.33 -11.57 -49.90
N HIS A 86 -20.25 -11.56 -48.93
CA HIS A 86 -21.59 -12.16 -49.10
C HIS A 86 -22.38 -11.41 -50.18
N ARG A 87 -22.23 -10.09 -50.26
CA ARG A 87 -22.92 -9.27 -51.26
C ARG A 87 -22.42 -9.56 -52.68
N LEU A 88 -21.11 -9.68 -52.86
CA LEU A 88 -20.47 -10.00 -54.13
C LEU A 88 -20.82 -11.41 -54.58
N LEU A 89 -20.53 -12.42 -53.76
CA LEU A 89 -20.73 -13.83 -54.14
C LEU A 89 -22.22 -14.18 -54.24
N GLY A 90 -23.05 -13.68 -53.33
CA GLY A 90 -24.49 -13.97 -53.32
C GLY A 90 -25.26 -13.18 -54.37
N ARG A 91 -25.40 -11.86 -54.19
CA ARG A 91 -26.34 -11.07 -55.00
C ARG A 91 -25.77 -10.72 -56.38
N TRP A 92 -24.49 -10.40 -56.47
CA TRP A 92 -23.89 -10.02 -57.75
C TRP A 92 -23.52 -11.23 -58.60
N MET A 93 -22.75 -12.19 -58.08
CA MET A 93 -22.31 -13.36 -58.85
C MET A 93 -23.41 -14.41 -59.00
N ALA A 94 -23.91 -14.97 -57.90
CA ALA A 94 -24.84 -16.11 -57.95
C ALA A 94 -26.23 -15.75 -58.50
N VAL A 95 -26.65 -14.48 -58.38
CA VAL A 95 -27.96 -14.01 -58.86
C VAL A 95 -27.82 -13.15 -60.12
N THR A 96 -27.20 -11.97 -60.03
CA THR A 96 -27.25 -10.96 -61.10
C THR A 96 -26.48 -11.43 -62.35
N ALA A 97 -25.19 -11.75 -62.22
CA ALA A 97 -24.34 -12.20 -63.32
C ALA A 97 -24.87 -13.51 -63.92
N ARG A 98 -25.18 -14.51 -63.09
CA ARG A 98 -25.74 -15.80 -63.54
C ARG A 98 -27.05 -15.64 -64.34
N ARG A 99 -27.96 -14.74 -63.91
CA ARG A 99 -29.18 -14.43 -64.65
C ARG A 99 -28.87 -13.78 -66.00
N MET A 100 -27.94 -12.84 -66.05
CA MET A 100 -27.55 -12.19 -67.31
C MET A 100 -26.89 -13.18 -68.29
N PHE A 101 -25.99 -14.05 -67.81
CA PHE A 101 -25.38 -15.11 -68.64
C PHE A 101 -26.42 -16.10 -69.20
N THR A 102 -27.51 -16.34 -68.47
CA THR A 102 -28.62 -17.20 -68.95
C THR A 102 -29.63 -16.47 -69.85
N GLY A 103 -29.43 -15.17 -70.12
CA GLY A 103 -30.33 -14.34 -70.92
C GLY A 103 -31.63 -13.94 -70.19
N ARG A 104 -31.58 -13.86 -68.86
CA ARG A 104 -32.69 -13.46 -67.99
C ARG A 104 -32.47 -12.04 -67.47
N GLN A 105 -33.57 -11.35 -67.16
CA GLN A 105 -33.54 -10.01 -66.59
C GLN A 105 -32.88 -10.04 -65.19
N PRO A 106 -31.93 -9.15 -64.88
CA PRO A 106 -31.16 -9.20 -63.63
C PRO A 106 -32.01 -8.94 -62.37
N SER A 107 -32.99 -8.04 -62.45
CA SER A 107 -33.85 -7.67 -61.31
C SER A 107 -34.94 -8.71 -61.01
N THR A 108 -35.72 -9.09 -62.02
CA THR A 108 -36.93 -9.93 -61.88
C THR A 108 -36.65 -11.42 -62.09
N GLY A 109 -35.63 -11.76 -62.88
CA GLY A 109 -35.32 -13.15 -63.25
C GLY A 109 -36.16 -13.71 -64.40
N TYR A 110 -37.10 -12.94 -64.95
CA TYR A 110 -37.87 -13.34 -66.14
C TYR A 110 -36.95 -13.50 -67.36
N ARG A 111 -37.29 -14.44 -68.25
CA ARG A 111 -36.63 -14.55 -69.55
C ARG A 111 -37.16 -13.45 -70.46
N PHE A 112 -36.29 -12.86 -71.27
CA PHE A 112 -36.73 -11.95 -72.33
C PHE A 112 -37.31 -12.75 -73.50
N ASP A 113 -38.46 -12.33 -74.00
CA ASP A 113 -39.17 -12.99 -75.10
C ASP A 113 -38.40 -12.84 -76.43
N HIS A 114 -37.85 -11.66 -76.69
CA HIS A 114 -37.08 -11.40 -77.91
C HIS A 114 -35.64 -11.91 -77.83
N TRP A 115 -35.18 -12.56 -78.91
CA TRP A 115 -33.83 -13.13 -79.01
C TRP A 115 -32.73 -12.06 -78.98
N ILE A 116 -32.99 -10.87 -79.54
CA ILE A 116 -32.06 -9.73 -79.54
C ILE A 116 -31.78 -9.27 -78.10
N ALA A 117 -32.81 -9.12 -77.27
CA ALA A 117 -32.66 -8.73 -75.88
C ALA A 117 -31.83 -9.77 -75.08
N ARG A 118 -32.04 -11.07 -75.35
CA ARG A 118 -31.24 -12.15 -74.76
C ARG A 118 -29.77 -12.06 -75.16
N PHE A 119 -29.49 -11.75 -76.42
CA PHE A 119 -28.13 -11.59 -76.94
C PHE A 119 -27.43 -10.39 -76.29
N VAL A 120 -28.09 -9.22 -76.26
CA VAL A 120 -27.55 -8.00 -75.65
C VAL A 120 -27.24 -8.20 -74.16
N VAL A 121 -28.13 -8.83 -73.39
CA VAL A 121 -27.92 -9.05 -71.95
C VAL A 121 -26.77 -10.04 -71.69
N ARG A 122 -26.62 -11.07 -72.51
CA ARG A 122 -25.47 -11.98 -72.44
C ARG A 122 -24.17 -11.27 -72.79
N LEU A 123 -24.20 -10.38 -73.77
CA LEU A 123 -23.05 -9.57 -74.16
C LEU A 123 -22.61 -8.69 -73.00
N LEU A 124 -23.54 -8.03 -72.29
CA LEU A 124 -23.24 -7.14 -71.16
C LEU A 124 -22.83 -7.89 -69.87
N ALA A 125 -23.18 -9.17 -69.72
CA ALA A 125 -22.93 -9.98 -68.53
C ALA A 125 -21.46 -10.03 -68.04
N PRO A 126 -20.43 -10.27 -68.88
CA PRO A 126 -19.04 -10.21 -68.44
C PRO A 126 -18.63 -8.82 -67.95
N GLY A 127 -19.09 -7.75 -68.62
CA GLY A 127 -18.84 -6.37 -68.20
C GLY A 127 -19.45 -6.08 -66.82
N THR A 128 -20.69 -6.49 -66.57
CA THR A 128 -21.33 -6.29 -65.26
C THR A 128 -20.68 -7.12 -64.15
N ALA A 129 -20.25 -8.35 -64.44
CA ALA A 129 -19.54 -9.19 -63.49
C ALA A 129 -18.17 -8.60 -63.11
N LEU A 130 -17.37 -8.20 -64.11
CA LEU A 130 -16.10 -7.50 -63.88
C LEU A 130 -16.33 -6.17 -63.15
N GLY A 131 -17.44 -5.47 -63.43
CA GLY A 131 -17.76 -4.18 -62.83
C GLY A 131 -18.07 -4.33 -61.34
N ALA A 132 -18.77 -5.40 -60.98
CA ALA A 132 -19.02 -5.76 -59.59
C ALA A 132 -17.75 -6.17 -58.85
N ILE A 133 -16.87 -6.96 -59.47
CA ILE A 133 -15.60 -7.38 -58.87
C ILE A 133 -14.69 -6.17 -58.64
N THR A 134 -14.47 -5.35 -59.66
CA THR A 134 -13.64 -4.14 -59.58
C THR A 134 -14.22 -3.12 -58.61
N GLY A 135 -15.55 -2.91 -58.62
CA GLY A 135 -16.22 -2.06 -57.63
C GLY A 135 -16.06 -2.58 -56.19
N ALA A 136 -16.15 -3.89 -55.98
CA ALA A 136 -15.89 -4.51 -54.67
C ALA A 136 -14.42 -4.38 -54.24
N LEU A 137 -13.47 -4.51 -55.16
CA LEU A 137 -12.03 -4.32 -54.89
C LEU A 137 -11.72 -2.86 -54.51
N LEU A 138 -12.23 -1.89 -55.28
CA LEU A 138 -12.08 -0.47 -54.99
C LEU A 138 -12.72 -0.10 -53.63
N ALA A 139 -13.94 -0.57 -53.38
CA ALA A 139 -14.59 -0.36 -52.09
C ALA A 139 -13.80 -1.02 -50.94
N SER A 140 -13.25 -2.21 -51.16
CA SER A 140 -12.40 -2.91 -50.18
C SER A 140 -11.10 -2.14 -49.90
N ALA A 141 -10.47 -1.55 -50.92
CA ALA A 141 -9.29 -0.72 -50.74
C ALA A 141 -9.57 0.52 -49.87
N VAL A 142 -10.69 1.22 -50.13
CA VAL A 142 -11.14 2.34 -49.28
C VAL A 142 -11.43 1.86 -47.85
N LEU A 143 -12.11 0.72 -47.70
CA LEU A 143 -12.40 0.16 -46.37
C LEU A 143 -11.14 -0.25 -45.62
N VAL A 144 -10.14 -0.81 -46.30
CA VAL A 144 -8.83 -1.11 -45.70
C VAL A 144 -8.23 0.17 -45.14
N LEU A 145 -8.20 1.27 -45.90
CA LEU A 145 -7.71 2.56 -45.41
C LEU A 145 -8.49 3.06 -44.19
N VAL A 146 -9.83 3.02 -44.24
CA VAL A 146 -10.68 3.44 -43.10
C VAL A 146 -10.41 2.60 -41.85
N HIS A 147 -10.29 1.28 -41.98
CA HIS A 147 -10.01 0.42 -40.84
C HIS A 147 -8.56 0.57 -40.37
N LEU A 148 -7.59 0.81 -41.25
CA LEU A 148 -6.21 1.14 -40.85
C LEU A 148 -6.17 2.38 -39.97
N VAL A 149 -6.90 3.44 -40.34
CA VAL A 149 -7.02 4.64 -39.52
C VAL A 149 -7.71 4.32 -38.18
N MET A 150 -8.80 3.55 -38.18
CA MET A 150 -9.46 3.12 -36.95
C MET A 150 -8.53 2.32 -36.03
N TRP A 151 -7.77 1.35 -36.56
CA TRP A 151 -6.80 0.55 -35.82
C TRP A 151 -5.67 1.41 -35.25
N LEU A 152 -5.19 2.41 -36.00
CA LEU A 152 -4.21 3.39 -35.52
C LEU A 152 -4.76 4.21 -34.35
N LEU A 153 -5.99 4.71 -34.44
CA LEU A 153 -6.66 5.46 -33.36
C LEU A 153 -6.87 4.59 -32.12
N VAL A 154 -7.32 3.34 -32.30
CA VAL A 154 -7.48 2.35 -31.24
C VAL A 154 -6.14 2.08 -30.55
N ALA A 155 -5.06 1.90 -31.31
CA ALA A 155 -3.72 1.71 -30.77
C ALA A 155 -3.24 2.96 -29.99
N LEU A 156 -3.49 4.16 -30.51
CA LEU A 156 -3.14 5.41 -29.82
C LEU A 156 -3.91 5.58 -28.49
N VAL A 157 -5.21 5.32 -28.48
CA VAL A 157 -6.04 5.33 -27.25
C VAL A 157 -5.55 4.26 -26.26
N TRP A 158 -5.18 3.08 -26.74
CA TRP A 158 -4.61 2.04 -25.88
C TRP A 158 -3.26 2.47 -25.28
N LEU A 159 -2.35 3.01 -26.09
CA LEU A 159 -1.04 3.49 -25.65
C LEU A 159 -1.18 4.60 -24.60
N THR A 160 -2.04 5.59 -24.85
CA THR A 160 -2.30 6.68 -23.89
C THR A 160 -2.89 6.16 -22.58
N ALA A 161 -3.81 5.18 -22.63
CA ALA A 161 -4.36 4.57 -21.44
C ALA A 161 -3.31 3.77 -20.64
N VAL A 162 -2.48 2.97 -21.31
CA VAL A 162 -1.40 2.20 -20.67
C VAL A 162 -0.33 3.12 -20.08
N ALA A 163 0.08 4.15 -20.81
CA ALA A 163 1.00 5.18 -20.32
C ALA A 163 0.42 5.90 -19.10
N GLY A 164 -0.85 6.29 -19.14
CA GLY A 164 -1.57 6.88 -18.01
C GLY A 164 -1.59 5.97 -16.78
N VAL A 165 -1.86 4.67 -16.96
CA VAL A 165 -1.78 3.68 -15.86
C VAL A 165 -0.37 3.58 -15.29
N ALA A 166 0.66 3.55 -16.13
CA ALA A 166 2.05 3.51 -15.69
C ALA A 166 2.43 4.75 -14.87
N VAL A 167 2.06 5.94 -15.34
CA VAL A 167 2.28 7.22 -14.65
C VAL A 167 1.56 7.24 -13.30
N LEU A 168 0.28 6.86 -13.26
CA LEU A 168 -0.50 6.82 -12.01
C LEU A 168 0.07 5.82 -11.00
N ARG A 169 0.49 4.63 -11.45
CA ARG A 169 1.19 3.65 -10.59
C ARG A 169 2.52 4.19 -10.09
N GLY A 170 3.27 4.88 -10.94
CA GLY A 170 4.52 5.55 -10.60
C GLY A 170 4.29 6.60 -9.52
N ALA A 171 3.31 7.47 -9.70
CA ALA A 171 2.94 8.53 -8.75
C ALA A 171 2.50 7.96 -7.39
N ASP A 172 1.68 6.90 -7.37
CA ASP A 172 1.28 6.24 -6.13
C ASP A 172 2.48 5.64 -5.39
N ARG A 173 3.39 4.95 -6.11
CA ARG A 173 4.61 4.38 -5.52
C ARG A 173 5.56 5.45 -5.02
N ALA A 174 5.79 6.50 -5.80
CA ALA A 174 6.63 7.64 -5.42
C ALA A 174 6.05 8.34 -4.17
N GLY A 175 4.73 8.56 -4.14
CA GLY A 175 4.04 9.12 -2.98
C GLY A 175 4.19 8.25 -1.73
N ALA A 176 4.02 6.93 -1.86
CA ALA A 176 4.23 5.99 -0.76
C ALA A 176 5.69 6.00 -0.26
N LEU A 177 6.67 6.07 -1.17
CA LEU A 177 8.10 6.13 -0.86
C LEU A 177 8.46 7.43 -0.11
N VAL A 178 8.01 8.59 -0.61
CA VAL A 178 8.23 9.91 0.02
C VAL A 178 7.64 9.93 1.44
N ARG A 179 6.45 9.34 1.62
CA ARG A 179 5.81 9.22 2.94
C ARG A 179 6.39 8.09 3.80
N ARG A 180 7.26 7.24 3.25
CA ARG A 180 7.80 6.02 3.88
C ARG A 180 6.70 5.11 4.42
N VAL A 181 5.62 4.96 3.66
CA VAL A 181 4.52 4.06 4.00
C VAL A 181 4.97 2.63 3.78
N ARG A 182 4.85 1.81 4.81
CA ARG A 182 5.05 0.36 4.75
C ARG A 182 3.85 -0.24 5.46
N MET A 183 2.98 -0.92 4.70
CA MET A 183 1.80 -1.56 5.27
C MET A 183 2.18 -2.94 5.78
N LYS A 184 1.79 -3.19 7.02
CA LYS A 184 2.03 -4.44 7.73
C LYS A 184 0.81 -4.73 8.58
N CYS A 185 0.48 -6.00 8.71
CA CYS A 185 -0.64 -6.41 9.52
C CYS A 185 -0.31 -6.18 11.01
N PRO A 186 -1.16 -5.48 11.78
CA PRO A 186 -0.96 -5.32 13.22
C PRO A 186 -1.38 -6.56 14.01
N TYR A 187 -2.11 -7.48 13.38
CA TYR A 187 -2.80 -8.54 14.11
C TYR A 187 -1.91 -9.75 14.40
N PRO A 188 -2.14 -10.37 15.57
CA PRO A 188 -1.50 -11.62 15.93
C PRO A 188 -1.72 -12.73 14.89
N GLY A 189 -0.67 -13.50 14.62
CA GLY A 189 -0.66 -14.65 13.72
C GLY A 189 -0.49 -14.29 12.25
N CYS A 190 -0.47 -12.98 11.93
CA CYS A 190 -0.28 -12.51 10.57
C CYS A 190 1.04 -11.76 10.41
N TYR A 191 1.17 -10.56 10.99
CA TYR A 191 2.33 -9.64 10.91
C TYR A 191 2.95 -9.34 9.52
N ARG A 192 2.49 -9.97 8.45
CA ARG A 192 3.03 -9.90 7.10
C ARG A 192 2.91 -8.49 6.52
N ALA A 193 3.94 -8.11 5.77
CA ALA A 193 3.91 -6.93 4.93
C ALA A 193 3.10 -7.21 3.66
N PHE A 194 2.37 -6.20 3.20
CA PHE A 194 1.62 -6.29 1.95
C PHE A 194 1.71 -4.98 1.16
N PRO A 195 1.79 -5.03 -0.18
CA PRO A 195 1.91 -3.83 -1.01
C PRO A 195 0.58 -3.13 -1.28
N LEU A 196 -0.54 -3.83 -1.09
CA LEU A 196 -1.90 -3.34 -1.33
C LEU A 196 -2.86 -4.02 -0.36
N ALA A 197 -3.68 -3.23 0.35
CA ALA A 197 -4.77 -3.76 1.17
C ALA A 197 -5.97 -4.14 0.29
N VAL A 198 -6.83 -5.03 0.79
CA VAL A 198 -8.11 -5.32 0.14
C VAL A 198 -9.08 -4.20 0.48
N HIS A 199 -9.75 -3.60 -0.50
CA HIS A 199 -10.64 -2.47 -0.29
C HIS A 199 -12.11 -2.90 -0.38
N ARG A 200 -12.95 -2.48 0.55
CA ARG A 200 -14.39 -2.74 0.48
C ARG A 200 -15.13 -1.64 -0.25
N CYS A 201 -16.04 -2.04 -1.14
CA CYS A 201 -16.95 -1.10 -1.79
C CYS A 201 -17.93 -0.52 -0.75
N PRO A 202 -18.11 0.82 -0.64
CA PRO A 202 -19.04 1.42 0.31
C PRO A 202 -20.52 1.19 -0.06
N GLY A 203 -20.81 0.75 -1.29
CA GLY A 203 -22.19 0.48 -1.73
C GLY A 203 -22.66 -0.95 -1.50
N CYS A 204 -21.78 -1.94 -1.61
CA CYS A 204 -22.15 -3.36 -1.54
C CYS A 204 -21.19 -4.24 -0.73
N SER A 205 -20.20 -3.63 -0.07
CA SER A 205 -19.20 -4.29 0.79
C SER A 205 -18.33 -5.37 0.13
N ARG A 206 -18.44 -5.59 -1.18
CA ARG A 206 -17.59 -6.52 -1.94
C ARG A 206 -16.13 -6.13 -1.84
N ALA A 207 -15.26 -7.14 -1.76
CA ALA A 207 -13.83 -7.02 -1.57
C ALA A 207 -13.08 -6.86 -2.90
N HIS A 208 -12.39 -5.73 -3.06
CA HIS A 208 -11.54 -5.41 -4.20
C HIS A 208 -10.07 -5.64 -3.85
N ARG A 209 -9.50 -6.73 -4.36
CA ARG A 209 -8.10 -7.13 -4.10
C ARG A 209 -7.13 -6.43 -5.07
N GLU A 210 -7.62 -5.99 -6.23
CA GLU A 210 -6.82 -5.32 -7.25
C GLU A 210 -7.22 -3.84 -7.44
N LEU A 211 -7.60 -3.11 -6.38
CA LEU A 211 -7.94 -1.68 -6.47
C LEU A 211 -6.68 -0.78 -6.67
N ARG A 212 -6.16 -0.79 -7.89
CA ARG A 212 -5.02 0.00 -8.37
C ARG A 212 -5.19 0.29 -9.86
N PRO A 213 -4.60 1.36 -10.42
CA PRO A 213 -4.72 1.66 -11.84
C PRO A 213 -4.35 0.43 -12.68
N GLY A 214 -5.18 0.05 -13.64
CA GLY A 214 -4.97 -1.18 -14.40
C GLY A 214 -6.14 -1.53 -15.33
N ARG A 215 -6.29 -2.82 -15.64
CA ARG A 215 -7.30 -3.35 -16.59
C ARG A 215 -8.75 -3.07 -16.20
N PHE A 216 -9.03 -2.82 -14.91
CA PHE A 216 -10.37 -2.49 -14.42
C PHE A 216 -10.63 -0.96 -14.39
N GLY A 217 -9.63 -0.16 -14.76
CA GLY A 217 -9.73 1.30 -14.88
C GLY A 217 -8.45 2.02 -14.47
N ALA A 218 -8.23 3.20 -15.06
CA ALA A 218 -7.05 4.01 -14.76
C ALA A 218 -7.25 4.80 -13.45
N LEU A 219 -8.23 5.70 -13.38
CA LEU A 219 -8.56 6.53 -12.21
C LEU A 219 -9.66 5.93 -11.32
N TRP A 220 -10.56 5.18 -11.94
CA TRP A 220 -11.77 4.66 -11.31
C TRP A 220 -11.99 3.21 -11.72
N HIS A 221 -12.30 2.34 -10.75
CA HIS A 221 -12.93 1.06 -11.01
C HIS A 221 -14.44 1.20 -10.86
N VAL A 222 -15.20 0.55 -11.72
CA VAL A 222 -16.66 0.44 -11.56
C VAL A 222 -16.94 -0.90 -10.91
N CYS A 223 -17.42 -0.87 -9.66
CA CYS A 223 -17.86 -2.08 -8.98
C CYS A 223 -19.05 -2.69 -9.72
N SER A 224 -19.24 -4.00 -9.57
CA SER A 224 -20.43 -4.73 -10.02
C SER A 224 -21.77 -4.15 -9.53
N CYS A 225 -21.79 -3.39 -8.43
CA CYS A 225 -22.97 -2.63 -7.99
C CYS A 225 -23.14 -1.25 -8.67
N GLY A 226 -22.28 -0.89 -9.63
CA GLY A 226 -22.28 0.40 -10.33
C GLY A 226 -21.50 1.52 -9.62
N ARG A 227 -21.08 1.32 -8.36
CA ARG A 227 -20.32 2.34 -7.61
C ARG A 227 -18.92 2.53 -8.19
N ARG A 228 -18.50 3.79 -8.38
CA ARG A 228 -17.14 4.16 -8.80
C ARG A 228 -16.20 4.21 -7.59
N LEU A 229 -15.08 3.51 -7.67
CA LEU A 229 -14.04 3.45 -6.65
C LEU A 229 -12.75 4.05 -7.19
N THR A 230 -12.14 5.00 -6.46
CA THR A 230 -10.85 5.57 -6.83
C THR A 230 -9.74 4.53 -6.75
N THR A 231 -8.89 4.47 -7.78
CA THR A 231 -7.74 3.55 -7.81
C THR A 231 -6.46 4.16 -7.24
N VAL A 232 -6.38 5.50 -7.19
CA VAL A 232 -5.19 6.28 -6.83
C VAL A 232 -5.26 6.71 -5.35
N SER A 233 -4.16 6.56 -4.62
CA SER A 233 -4.06 6.94 -3.20
C SER A 233 -4.40 8.42 -2.97
N LEU A 234 -3.83 9.31 -3.79
CA LEU A 234 -4.03 10.76 -3.68
C LEU A 234 -5.48 11.19 -3.97
N ALA A 235 -6.16 10.48 -4.87
CA ALA A 235 -7.56 10.73 -5.23
C ALA A 235 -8.54 10.26 -4.13
N GLY A 236 -8.07 9.50 -3.14
CA GLY A 236 -8.89 9.09 -1.99
C GLY A 236 -9.07 7.59 -1.82
N ARG A 237 -8.34 6.74 -2.55
CA ARG A 237 -8.43 5.27 -2.38
C ARG A 237 -8.25 4.86 -0.91
N ASP A 238 -7.28 5.46 -0.23
CA ASP A 238 -6.93 5.12 1.15
C ASP A 238 -7.97 5.59 2.20
N ARG A 239 -9.11 6.16 1.76
CA ARG A 239 -10.27 6.50 2.61
C ARG A 239 -11.29 5.38 2.67
N LEU A 240 -11.21 4.39 1.79
CA LEU A 240 -12.11 3.23 1.79
C LEU A 240 -11.78 2.33 2.97
N ALA A 241 -12.78 1.60 3.46
CA ALA A 241 -12.58 0.53 4.43
C ALA A 241 -11.68 -0.55 3.81
N VAL A 242 -10.72 -1.05 4.57
CA VAL A 242 -9.69 -1.94 4.06
C VAL A 242 -9.45 -3.13 4.99
N GLU A 243 -8.94 -4.21 4.42
CA GLU A 243 -8.67 -5.47 5.10
C GLU A 243 -7.29 -6.02 4.73
N CYS A 244 -6.75 -6.85 5.62
CA CYS A 244 -5.50 -7.54 5.39
C CYS A 244 -5.67 -8.63 4.32
N PRO A 245 -4.86 -8.66 3.25
CA PRO A 245 -4.99 -9.68 2.20
C PRO A 245 -4.63 -11.10 2.65
N HIS A 246 -4.08 -11.26 3.86
CA HIS A 246 -3.60 -12.54 4.37
C HIS A 246 -4.47 -13.14 5.48
N CYS A 247 -5.14 -12.31 6.29
CA CYS A 247 -5.97 -12.77 7.40
C CYS A 247 -7.40 -12.21 7.36
N ASP A 248 -7.73 -11.45 6.30
CA ASP A 248 -9.03 -10.84 6.02
C ASP A 248 -9.62 -9.95 7.15
N ARG A 249 -8.84 -9.65 8.19
CA ARG A 249 -9.22 -8.72 9.26
C ARG A 249 -9.19 -7.27 8.80
N SER A 250 -10.19 -6.50 9.25
CA SER A 250 -10.31 -5.05 9.03
C SER A 250 -9.07 -4.31 9.50
N LEU A 251 -8.62 -3.29 8.77
CA LEU A 251 -7.44 -2.50 9.12
C LEU A 251 -7.85 -1.07 9.49
N PRO A 252 -7.09 -0.40 10.37
CA PRO A 252 -7.41 0.95 10.81
C PRO A 252 -7.37 1.96 9.65
N ALA A 253 -8.27 2.95 9.73
CA ALA A 253 -8.33 4.02 8.75
C ALA A 253 -7.01 4.79 8.63
N GLY A 254 -6.55 5.01 7.40
CA GLY A 254 -5.30 5.68 7.09
C GLY A 254 -4.10 4.74 6.89
N ILE A 255 -4.26 3.42 7.02
CA ILE A 255 -3.28 2.47 6.50
C ILE A 255 -3.10 2.69 4.98
N GLY A 256 -1.88 2.55 4.46
CA GLY A 256 -1.55 2.91 3.07
C GLY A 256 -1.32 4.41 2.82
N ARG A 257 -1.77 5.28 3.73
CA ARG A 257 -1.54 6.73 3.68
C ARG A 257 -0.55 7.23 4.71
N LEU A 258 -0.66 6.72 5.94
CA LEU A 258 0.14 7.13 7.08
C LEU A 258 1.39 6.27 7.23
N ARG A 259 2.49 6.86 7.67
CA ARG A 259 3.66 6.09 8.11
C ARG A 259 3.30 5.38 9.42
N ILE A 260 3.44 4.06 9.40
CA ILE A 260 3.31 3.21 10.59
C ILE A 260 4.63 3.27 11.38
N VAL A 261 4.53 3.32 12.71
CA VAL A 261 5.66 3.24 13.63
C VAL A 261 5.38 2.13 14.63
N HIS A 262 6.18 1.06 14.58
CA HIS A 262 6.06 -0.08 15.48
C HIS A 262 6.94 0.13 16.70
N VAL A 263 6.35 0.11 17.90
CA VAL A 263 7.04 0.32 19.18
C VAL A 263 6.68 -0.82 20.14
N PRO A 264 7.44 -1.92 20.16
CA PRO A 264 7.29 -2.92 21.18
C PRO A 264 7.82 -2.45 22.54
N VAL A 265 7.10 -2.84 23.60
CA VAL A 265 7.45 -2.65 25.01
C VAL A 265 8.00 -3.98 25.54
N ILE A 266 9.28 -4.04 25.88
CA ILE A 266 10.00 -5.25 26.27
C ILE A 266 10.34 -5.17 27.76
N GLY A 267 10.18 -6.26 28.50
CA GLY A 267 10.35 -6.29 29.95
C GLY A 267 9.88 -7.63 30.53
N GLY A 268 10.40 -8.02 31.69
CA GLY A 268 10.00 -9.26 32.38
C GLY A 268 8.51 -9.28 32.71
N THR A 269 7.96 -10.44 33.09
CA THR A 269 6.58 -10.49 33.63
C THR A 269 6.50 -9.61 34.88
N SER A 270 5.40 -8.91 35.13
CA SER A 270 5.28 -7.98 36.29
C SER A 270 6.25 -6.79 36.35
N SER A 271 7.06 -6.54 35.31
CA SER A 271 7.94 -5.35 35.24
C SER A 271 7.22 -4.01 35.06
N GLY A 272 5.90 -4.03 34.85
CA GLY A 272 5.07 -2.83 34.68
C GLY A 272 4.88 -2.37 33.23
N LYS A 273 5.08 -3.24 32.22
CA LYS A 273 4.88 -2.91 30.80
C LYS A 273 3.47 -2.39 30.48
N THR A 274 2.44 -3.12 30.88
CA THR A 274 1.03 -2.76 30.64
C THR A 274 0.68 -1.43 31.32
N MET A 275 1.16 -1.26 32.56
CA MET A 275 1.00 -0.02 33.33
C MET A 275 1.66 1.16 32.62
N LEU A 276 2.91 0.97 32.16
CA LEU A 276 3.67 1.96 31.42
C LEU A 276 2.97 2.35 30.12
N MET A 277 2.45 1.38 29.37
CA MET A 277 1.69 1.63 28.15
C MET A 277 0.43 2.47 28.44
N ALA A 278 -0.34 2.10 29.47
CA ALA A 278 -1.53 2.86 29.88
C ALA A 278 -1.18 4.29 30.30
N ALA A 279 -0.14 4.46 31.13
CA ALA A 279 0.34 5.77 31.57
C ALA A 279 0.84 6.63 30.39
N ALA A 280 1.55 6.03 29.44
CA ALA A 280 2.02 6.72 28.24
C ALA A 280 0.86 7.18 27.35
N VAL A 281 -0.18 6.35 27.17
CA VAL A 281 -1.38 6.72 26.41
C VAL A 281 -2.12 7.88 27.08
N THR A 282 -2.33 7.81 28.39
CA THR A 282 -2.97 8.87 29.17
C THR A 282 -2.16 10.16 29.12
N GLY A 283 -0.83 10.09 29.31
CA GLY A 283 0.07 11.24 29.20
C GLY A 283 0.10 11.85 27.80
N LEU A 284 0.01 11.03 26.74
CA LEU A 284 -0.10 11.49 25.35
C LEU A 284 -1.40 12.28 25.12
N HIS A 285 -2.53 11.81 25.67
CA HIS A 285 -3.80 12.54 25.62
C HIS A 285 -3.76 13.84 26.44
N ALA A 286 -3.16 13.82 27.62
CA ALA A 286 -2.98 15.02 28.44
C ALA A 286 -2.11 16.07 27.72
N THR A 287 -1.01 15.63 27.08
CA THR A 287 -0.13 16.50 26.27
C THR A 287 -0.86 17.05 25.05
N ALA A 288 -1.75 16.27 24.44
CA ALA A 288 -2.57 16.73 23.32
C ALA A 288 -3.52 17.88 23.69
N GLY A 289 -4.06 17.89 24.92
CA GLY A 289 -4.89 19.00 25.41
C GLY A 289 -4.13 20.33 25.60
N ARG A 290 -2.79 20.29 25.69
CA ARG A 290 -1.95 21.45 26.02
C ARG A 290 -1.01 21.88 24.89
N SER A 291 -1.10 21.25 23.71
CA SER A 291 -0.16 21.48 22.61
C SER A 291 -0.78 21.28 21.23
N ALA A 292 0.00 21.49 20.16
CA ALA A 292 -0.42 21.19 18.79
C ALA A 292 -0.44 19.68 18.46
N LEU A 293 -0.26 18.82 19.46
CA LEU A 293 -0.35 17.36 19.34
C LEU A 293 -1.82 16.94 19.32
N LYS A 294 -2.20 16.05 18.41
CA LYS A 294 -3.51 15.40 18.40
C LYS A 294 -3.31 13.90 18.45
N VAL A 295 -3.96 13.25 19.41
CA VAL A 295 -3.90 11.80 19.63
C VAL A 295 -5.33 11.26 19.60
N THR A 296 -5.59 10.29 18.73
CA THR A 296 -6.88 9.59 18.66
C THR A 296 -6.61 8.09 18.56
N PHE A 297 -7.51 7.27 19.10
CA PHE A 297 -7.50 5.84 18.82
C PHE A 297 -7.70 5.56 17.33
N ALA A 298 -7.10 4.48 16.83
CA ALA A 298 -7.21 4.10 15.42
C ALA A 298 -8.51 3.33 15.12
N THR A 299 -9.00 2.57 16.10
CA THR A 299 -10.27 1.84 16.08
C THR A 299 -11.06 2.05 17.38
N ASP A 300 -12.36 1.75 17.37
CA ASP A 300 -13.19 1.83 18.57
C ASP A 300 -12.86 0.73 19.58
N ASP A 301 -12.37 -0.42 19.12
CA ASP A 301 -11.84 -1.46 20.02
C ASP A 301 -10.64 -0.94 20.83
N ASP A 302 -9.67 -0.27 20.17
CA ASP A 302 -8.50 0.29 20.87
C ASP A 302 -8.93 1.28 21.97
N ARG A 303 -10.02 2.02 21.71
CA ARG A 303 -10.59 2.95 22.68
C ARG A 303 -11.22 2.21 23.86
N ARG A 304 -12.01 1.16 23.60
CA ARG A 304 -12.63 0.32 24.64
C ARG A 304 -11.57 -0.35 25.50
N ASP A 305 -10.59 -1.01 24.87
CA ASP A 305 -9.50 -1.71 25.55
C ASP A 305 -8.76 -0.79 26.55
N VAL A 306 -8.48 0.46 26.15
CA VAL A 306 -7.82 1.43 27.04
C VAL A 306 -8.75 2.00 28.11
N VAL A 307 -10.04 2.19 27.82
CA VAL A 307 -11.01 2.64 28.83
C VAL A 307 -11.19 1.58 29.91
N ASP A 308 -11.34 0.31 29.52
CA ASP A 308 -11.50 -0.81 30.45
C ASP A 308 -10.23 -1.00 31.29
N LEU A 309 -9.06 -0.93 30.65
CA LEU A 309 -7.76 -0.95 31.34
C LEU A 309 -7.63 0.16 32.37
N ASN A 310 -7.98 1.40 31.99
CA ASN A 310 -7.96 2.54 32.92
C ASN A 310 -9.02 2.42 34.03
N GLY A 311 -10.15 1.76 33.77
CA GLY A 311 -11.17 1.47 34.77
C GLY A 311 -10.63 0.52 35.85
N GLN A 312 -10.05 -0.61 35.44
CA GLN A 312 -9.40 -1.57 36.35
C GLN A 312 -8.28 -0.91 37.17
N LEU A 313 -7.44 -0.11 36.51
CA LEU A 313 -6.36 0.63 37.15
C LEU A 313 -6.84 1.59 38.24
N LYS A 314 -8.00 2.23 38.04
CA LYS A 314 -8.58 3.16 39.02
C LYS A 314 -9.26 2.44 40.18
N GLN A 315 -9.82 1.25 39.93
CA GLN A 315 -10.54 0.49 40.95
C GLN A 315 -9.58 -0.31 41.83
N ASP A 316 -8.65 -1.03 41.21
CA ASP A 316 -7.80 -2.00 41.92
C ASP A 316 -6.39 -1.48 42.19
N GLY A 317 -5.94 -0.42 41.49
CA GLY A 317 -4.57 0.12 41.58
C GLY A 317 -3.52 -0.68 40.79
N TRP A 318 -3.89 -1.84 40.23
CA TRP A 318 -3.03 -2.69 39.39
C TRP A 318 -3.86 -3.44 38.34
N VAL A 319 -3.20 -3.99 37.32
CA VAL A 319 -3.84 -4.79 36.26
C VAL A 319 -3.49 -6.26 36.48
N ARG A 320 -4.50 -7.13 36.41
CA ARG A 320 -4.30 -8.59 36.43
C ARG A 320 -3.32 -8.99 35.33
N LYS A 321 -2.49 -10.01 35.61
CA LYS A 321 -1.53 -10.57 34.65
C LYS A 321 -2.23 -10.84 33.32
N THR A 322 -1.66 -10.34 32.21
CA THR A 322 -2.16 -10.61 30.86
C THR A 322 -2.07 -12.11 30.59
N GLN A 323 -3.18 -12.85 30.75
CA GLN A 323 -3.27 -14.29 30.50
C GLN A 323 -3.82 -14.55 29.10
N GLY A 324 -3.12 -15.40 28.32
CA GLY A 324 -3.58 -15.95 27.04
C GLY A 324 -3.60 -14.99 25.84
N GLY A 325 -3.10 -15.47 24.69
CA GLY A 325 -3.25 -14.80 23.39
C GLY A 325 -1.99 -14.04 22.89
N GLN A 326 -1.82 -13.98 21.57
CA GLN A 326 -0.72 -13.21 20.98
C GLN A 326 -1.00 -11.69 21.06
N PRO A 327 0.02 -10.84 21.28
CA PRO A 327 -0.19 -9.43 21.59
C PRO A 327 -0.79 -8.66 20.41
N ARG A 328 -2.03 -8.18 20.55
CA ARG A 328 -2.61 -7.18 19.66
C ARG A 328 -1.94 -5.83 19.93
N ALA A 329 -1.53 -5.13 18.88
CA ALA A 329 -1.03 -3.77 19.05
C ALA A 329 -2.15 -2.81 19.46
N LEU A 330 -1.91 -1.97 20.47
CA LEU A 330 -2.71 -0.77 20.70
C LEU A 330 -2.38 0.26 19.61
N MET A 331 -3.38 0.67 18.85
CA MET A 331 -3.18 1.52 17.68
C MET A 331 -3.62 2.97 17.93
N LEU A 332 -2.67 3.90 17.81
CA LEU A 332 -2.91 5.34 18.00
C LEU A 332 -2.60 6.11 16.72
N ARG A 333 -3.45 7.08 16.38
CA ARG A 333 -3.16 8.09 15.37
C ARG A 333 -2.59 9.32 16.05
N VAL A 334 -1.30 9.56 15.85
CA VAL A 334 -0.59 10.70 16.43
C VAL A 334 -0.29 11.72 15.33
N THR A 335 -0.79 12.94 15.51
CA THR A 335 -0.59 14.05 14.59
C THR A 335 0.08 15.21 15.30
N HIS A 336 1.13 15.75 14.69
CA HIS A 336 1.73 17.00 15.14
C HIS A 336 1.96 17.91 13.94
N ARG A 337 1.28 19.08 13.95
CA ARG A 337 1.21 19.99 12.81
C ARG A 337 0.76 19.26 11.53
N ARG A 338 1.59 19.28 10.47
CA ARG A 338 1.30 18.63 9.18
C ARG A 338 1.72 17.15 9.10
N ARG A 339 2.41 16.62 10.13
CA ARG A 339 2.94 15.24 10.12
C ARG A 339 2.03 14.33 10.93
N ARG A 340 1.63 13.21 10.32
CA ARG A 340 0.75 12.20 10.92
C ARG A 340 1.47 10.85 10.98
N ARG A 341 1.21 10.07 12.02
CA ARG A 341 1.73 8.72 12.22
C ARG A 341 0.61 7.81 12.72
N LEU A 342 0.70 6.55 12.34
CA LEU A 342 -0.06 5.48 12.95
C LEU A 342 0.94 4.70 13.84
N VAL A 343 0.74 4.73 15.15
CA VAL A 343 1.66 4.16 16.14
C VAL A 343 1.05 2.86 16.64
N TYR A 344 1.83 1.79 16.55
CA TYR A 344 1.46 0.47 17.06
C TYR A 344 2.32 0.20 18.30
N LEU A 345 1.68 0.25 19.47
CA LEU A 345 2.31 -0.11 20.74
C LEU A 345 2.03 -1.59 20.98
N TYR A 346 3.09 -2.40 21.10
CA TYR A 346 2.95 -3.82 21.41
C TYR A 346 3.31 -4.05 22.87
N ASP A 347 2.41 -4.68 23.63
CA ASP A 347 2.69 -5.20 24.97
C ASP A 347 2.77 -6.74 24.89
N PRO A 348 3.92 -7.30 24.48
CA PRO A 348 4.11 -8.74 24.51
C PRO A 348 4.01 -9.28 25.93
N MET A 349 3.36 -10.43 26.07
CA MET A 349 3.32 -11.16 27.33
C MET A 349 4.75 -11.41 27.80
N GLY A 350 5.04 -11.16 29.09
CA GLY A 350 6.39 -11.35 29.61
C GLY A 350 6.91 -12.79 29.46
N GLU A 351 6.03 -13.79 29.38
CA GLU A 351 6.38 -15.20 29.16
C GLU A 351 6.61 -15.54 27.68
N SER A 352 6.04 -14.77 26.75
CA SER A 352 6.14 -15.05 25.31
C SER A 352 7.55 -14.86 24.73
N LEU A 353 8.44 -14.21 25.49
CA LEU A 353 9.87 -14.10 25.16
C LEU A 353 10.66 -15.38 25.48
N TYR A 354 10.14 -16.25 26.35
CA TYR A 354 10.88 -17.40 26.90
C TYR A 354 10.36 -18.77 26.42
N ASP A 355 9.23 -18.80 25.71
CA ASP A 355 8.65 -20.04 25.18
C ASP A 355 9.38 -20.47 23.88
N VAL A 356 9.73 -21.74 23.77
CA VAL A 356 10.59 -22.29 22.69
C VAL A 356 9.84 -22.36 21.34
N ASP A 357 8.50 -22.38 21.37
CA ASP A 357 7.62 -22.27 20.18
C ASP A 357 7.29 -20.80 19.79
N SER A 358 8.03 -19.82 20.33
CA SER A 358 7.70 -18.38 20.22
C SER A 358 8.21 -17.66 18.97
N THR A 359 8.98 -18.30 18.09
CA THR A 359 9.51 -17.64 16.88
C THR A 359 8.41 -17.08 15.97
N ARG A 360 7.25 -17.76 15.87
CA ARG A 360 6.05 -17.24 15.17
C ARG A 360 5.33 -16.12 15.93
N ARG A 361 5.52 -16.00 17.25
CA ARG A 361 4.81 -15.05 18.13
C ARG A 361 5.49 -13.68 18.18
N GLN A 362 6.73 -13.56 17.70
CA GLN A 362 7.55 -12.35 17.81
C GLN A 362 7.84 -11.63 16.47
N GLU A 363 7.19 -12.03 15.38
CA GLU A 363 7.41 -11.41 14.05
C GLU A 363 7.22 -9.88 14.03
N TYR A 364 6.48 -9.31 15.00
CA TYR A 364 6.35 -7.86 15.18
C TYR A 364 7.71 -7.18 15.48
N LEU A 365 8.68 -7.86 16.09
CA LEU A 365 10.04 -7.34 16.36
C LEU A 365 10.83 -7.08 15.08
N ALA A 366 10.64 -7.90 14.05
CA ALA A 366 11.23 -7.69 12.72
C ALA A 366 10.84 -6.32 12.14
N HIS A 367 9.77 -5.72 12.67
CA HIS A 367 9.14 -4.53 12.15
C HIS A 367 9.31 -3.30 13.04
N ALA A 368 9.92 -3.46 14.22
CA ALA A 368 10.20 -2.38 15.15
C ALA A 368 10.88 -1.19 14.45
N ASP A 369 10.42 0.01 14.78
CA ASP A 369 11.01 1.31 14.40
C ASP A 369 11.64 2.02 15.61
N GLY A 370 11.35 1.53 16.82
CA GLY A 370 11.96 1.90 18.09
C GLY A 370 11.48 0.94 19.18
N VAL A 371 12.16 0.86 20.32
CA VAL A 371 11.83 -0.10 21.39
C VAL A 371 11.78 0.62 22.72
N VAL A 372 10.81 0.26 23.57
CA VAL A 372 10.79 0.64 24.98
C VAL A 372 11.24 -0.57 25.79
N LEU A 373 12.38 -0.48 26.47
CA LEU A 373 12.89 -1.51 27.37
C LEU A 373 12.57 -1.11 28.81
N VAL A 374 11.75 -1.91 29.47
CA VAL A 374 11.32 -1.76 30.85
C VAL A 374 12.27 -2.53 31.76
N ILE A 375 12.88 -1.82 32.70
CA ILE A 375 13.83 -2.35 33.68
C ILE A 375 13.16 -2.30 35.05
N ASP A 376 12.89 -3.47 35.60
CA ASP A 376 12.61 -3.62 37.02
C ASP A 376 13.92 -3.96 37.74
N VAL A 377 14.45 -2.99 38.48
CA VAL A 377 15.72 -3.13 39.20
C VAL A 377 15.59 -4.10 40.38
N LEU A 378 14.40 -4.21 40.98
CA LEU A 378 14.14 -5.07 42.13
C LEU A 378 14.17 -6.56 41.77
N ALA A 379 14.11 -6.87 40.47
CA ALA A 379 14.20 -8.23 39.97
C ALA A 379 15.64 -8.76 39.83
N GLU A 380 16.64 -7.87 39.89
CA GLU A 380 18.04 -8.27 39.71
C GLU A 380 18.59 -8.93 40.99
N PRO A 381 19.07 -10.19 40.94
CA PRO A 381 19.57 -10.88 42.13
C PRO A 381 20.74 -10.18 42.82
N GLN A 382 21.58 -9.45 42.08
CA GLN A 382 22.67 -8.66 42.66
C GLN A 382 22.14 -7.51 43.51
N VAL A 383 21.11 -6.81 43.03
CA VAL A 383 20.44 -5.72 43.77
C VAL A 383 19.81 -6.27 45.05
N ARG A 384 19.03 -7.35 44.96
CA ARG A 384 18.33 -7.91 46.12
C ARG A 384 19.27 -8.35 47.24
N ARG A 385 20.42 -8.92 46.90
CA ARG A 385 21.43 -9.34 47.89
C ARG A 385 22.03 -8.18 48.68
N SER A 386 21.94 -6.96 48.16
CA SER A 386 22.45 -5.74 48.81
C SER A 386 21.45 -5.05 49.72
N LEU A 387 20.19 -5.51 49.76
CA LEU A 387 19.12 -4.95 50.55
C LEU A 387 19.16 -5.47 52.00
N THR A 388 18.81 -4.61 52.94
CA THR A 388 18.52 -5.00 54.33
C THR A 388 17.21 -5.80 54.40
N ALA A 389 16.96 -6.47 55.52
CA ALA A 389 15.72 -7.23 55.71
C ALA A 389 14.45 -6.37 55.55
N ALA A 390 14.45 -5.13 56.04
CA ALA A 390 13.32 -4.21 55.90
C ALA A 390 13.12 -3.75 54.45
N GLU A 391 14.20 -3.45 53.74
CA GLU A 391 14.15 -3.06 52.32
C GLU A 391 13.73 -4.24 51.42
N GLU A 392 14.11 -5.46 51.76
CA GLU A 392 13.69 -6.68 51.05
C GLU A 392 12.19 -6.94 51.18
N VAL A 393 11.57 -6.61 52.33
CA VAL A 393 10.11 -6.65 52.49
C VAL A 393 9.44 -5.64 51.55
N LEU A 394 9.96 -4.41 51.46
CA LEU A 394 9.46 -3.39 50.53
C LEU A 394 9.63 -3.83 49.07
N ALA A 395 10.79 -4.40 48.72
CA ALA A 395 11.07 -4.89 47.38
C ALA A 395 10.11 -6.02 46.99
N ARG A 396 9.82 -6.97 47.89
CA ARG A 396 8.86 -8.05 47.66
C ARG A 396 7.43 -7.55 47.51
N ALA A 397 7.02 -6.58 48.32
CA ALA A 397 5.70 -5.96 48.22
C ALA A 397 5.48 -5.29 46.86
N ALA A 398 6.56 -4.82 46.21
CA ALA A 398 6.53 -4.26 44.86
C ALA A 398 6.40 -5.29 43.74
N ASN A 399 6.25 -6.59 44.07
CA ASN A 399 6.09 -7.71 43.14
C ASN A 399 7.13 -7.71 41.99
N PRO A 400 8.43 -7.93 42.28
CA PRO A 400 9.51 -7.88 41.30
C PRO A 400 9.27 -8.78 40.09
N SER A 401 9.78 -8.37 38.93
CA SER A 401 9.63 -9.16 37.72
C SER A 401 10.40 -10.47 37.76
N GLU A 402 9.82 -11.52 37.18
CA GLU A 402 10.54 -12.74 36.86
C GLU A 402 10.49 -12.96 35.34
N PRO A 403 11.62 -13.09 34.63
CA PRO A 403 13.02 -13.01 35.09
C PRO A 403 13.58 -11.57 35.20
N GLY A 404 14.84 -11.47 35.66
CA GLY A 404 15.57 -10.21 35.83
C GLY A 404 15.83 -9.42 34.55
N PRO A 405 16.22 -8.14 34.67
CA PRO A 405 16.36 -7.21 33.55
C PRO A 405 17.49 -7.60 32.58
N TRP A 406 18.61 -8.12 33.08
CA TRP A 406 19.71 -8.58 32.21
C TRP A 406 19.29 -9.77 31.33
N GLN A 407 18.65 -10.78 31.93
CA GLN A 407 18.17 -11.95 31.18
C GLN A 407 17.11 -11.54 30.15
N THR A 408 16.15 -10.68 30.53
CA THR A 408 15.15 -10.12 29.62
C THR A 408 15.77 -9.44 28.42
N TYR A 409 16.78 -8.60 28.68
CA TYR A 409 17.50 -7.91 27.64
C TYR A 409 18.25 -8.87 26.71
N GLN A 410 18.96 -9.87 27.26
CA GLN A 410 19.69 -10.85 26.46
C GLN A 410 18.76 -11.61 25.51
N THR A 411 17.65 -12.14 26.01
CA THR A 411 16.62 -12.82 25.21
C THR A 411 16.10 -11.92 24.10
N PHE A 412 15.68 -10.70 24.43
CA PHE A 412 15.23 -9.71 23.44
C PHE A 412 16.27 -9.45 22.35
N THR A 413 17.55 -9.26 22.72
CA THR A 413 18.59 -8.98 21.73
C THR A 413 18.93 -10.19 20.86
N GLY A 414 18.76 -11.42 21.36
CA GLY A 414 18.85 -12.65 20.59
C GLY A 414 17.77 -12.68 19.50
N GLU A 415 16.51 -12.56 19.93
CA GLU A 415 15.32 -12.56 19.04
C GLU A 415 15.37 -11.45 17.99
N LEU A 416 15.71 -10.23 18.42
CA LEU A 416 15.85 -9.11 17.50
C LEU A 416 16.97 -9.35 16.48
N SER A 417 18.06 -10.04 16.87
CA SER A 417 19.15 -10.35 15.93
C SER A 417 18.74 -11.38 14.91
N ALA A 418 17.99 -12.41 15.33
CA ALA A 418 17.45 -13.45 14.46
C ALA A 418 16.47 -12.86 13.42
N LEU A 419 15.59 -11.95 13.85
CA LEU A 419 14.50 -11.43 13.02
C LEU A 419 14.87 -10.19 12.18
N ALA A 420 15.70 -9.29 12.71
CA ALA A 420 15.96 -7.98 12.10
C ALA A 420 17.41 -7.79 11.60
N GLY A 421 18.32 -8.70 11.97
CA GLY A 421 19.74 -8.64 11.65
C GLY A 421 20.53 -7.59 12.46
N ARG A 422 21.82 -7.86 12.70
CA ARG A 422 22.69 -7.06 13.61
C ARG A 422 22.80 -5.58 13.23
N ARG A 423 22.85 -5.25 11.93
CA ARG A 423 23.01 -3.86 11.44
C ARG A 423 21.77 -2.99 11.68
N ARG A 424 20.57 -3.60 11.71
CA ARG A 424 19.31 -2.88 11.96
C ARG A 424 19.18 -2.54 13.45
N ARG A 425 19.64 -3.42 14.33
CA ARG A 425 19.65 -3.24 15.79
C ARG A 425 20.34 -1.94 16.23
N GLY A 426 21.55 -1.67 15.73
CA GLY A 426 22.30 -0.46 16.10
C GLY A 426 21.66 0.86 15.65
N ARG A 427 20.68 0.83 14.74
CA ARG A 427 19.94 2.01 14.26
C ARG A 427 18.60 2.21 14.95
N LEU A 428 18.15 1.26 15.77
CA LEU A 428 16.88 1.37 16.49
C LEU A 428 17.04 2.30 17.70
N PRO A 429 16.18 3.32 17.84
CA PRO A 429 16.12 4.11 19.05
C PRO A 429 15.56 3.24 20.19
N LEU A 430 16.26 3.25 21.33
CA LEU A 430 15.89 2.50 22.51
C LEU A 430 15.55 3.45 23.67
N ALA A 431 14.31 3.41 24.13
CA ALA A 431 13.91 4.09 25.35
C ALA A 431 14.03 3.12 26.53
N VAL A 432 14.92 3.40 27.47
CA VAL A 432 15.13 2.58 28.66
C VAL A 432 14.33 3.19 29.80
N VAL A 433 13.40 2.45 30.38
CA VAL A 433 12.48 2.94 31.40
C VAL A 433 12.64 2.10 32.66
N VAL A 434 13.18 2.70 33.71
CA VAL A 434 13.23 2.12 35.05
C VAL A 434 11.87 2.31 35.71
N THR A 435 11.22 1.21 36.11
CA THR A 435 9.89 1.23 36.73
C THR A 435 9.98 1.14 38.25
N LYS A 436 8.83 1.29 38.92
CA LYS A 436 8.68 1.17 40.40
C LYS A 436 9.51 2.19 41.17
N ARG A 437 9.71 3.37 40.58
CA ARG A 437 10.42 4.51 41.18
C ARG A 437 9.90 4.86 42.57
N ASP A 438 8.59 4.76 42.81
CA ASP A 438 7.95 4.98 44.11
C ASP A 438 8.50 4.08 45.23
N VAL A 439 8.92 2.86 44.90
CA VAL A 439 9.56 1.94 45.84
C VAL A 439 11.06 2.19 45.88
N LEU A 440 11.70 2.43 44.73
CA LEU A 440 13.13 2.73 44.65
C LEU A 440 13.51 3.97 45.47
N ASP A 441 12.70 5.02 45.43
CA ASP A 441 12.96 6.29 46.13
C ASP A 441 12.77 6.18 47.67
N ARG A 442 12.22 5.06 48.16
CA ARG A 442 12.10 4.70 49.59
C ARG A 442 13.25 3.83 50.10
N ILE A 443 14.10 3.33 49.19
CA ILE A 443 15.28 2.53 49.52
C ILE A 443 16.48 3.45 49.26
N ASP A 444 17.16 3.90 50.31
CA ASP A 444 18.17 4.97 50.20
C ASP A 444 19.25 4.69 49.15
N ARG A 445 19.69 3.43 49.08
CA ARG A 445 20.71 2.96 48.11
C ARG A 445 20.21 2.87 46.67
N LEU A 446 18.89 2.78 46.46
CA LEU A 446 18.26 2.67 45.15
C LEU A 446 17.51 3.94 44.73
N ARG A 447 17.64 5.03 45.51
CA ARG A 447 17.02 6.31 45.15
C ARG A 447 17.50 6.78 43.79
N VAL A 448 16.55 7.08 42.90
CA VAL A 448 16.86 7.32 41.49
C VAL A 448 17.29 8.77 41.28
N PRO A 449 18.46 9.04 40.68
CA PRO A 449 18.89 10.40 40.44
C PRO A 449 18.07 11.09 39.35
N ALA A 450 18.00 12.42 39.42
CA ALA A 450 17.28 13.22 38.41
C ALA A 450 17.92 13.14 37.01
N THR A 451 19.25 12.98 36.96
CA THR A 451 20.08 12.84 35.74
C THR A 451 21.08 11.71 35.91
N GLY A 452 21.66 11.18 34.83
CA GLY A 452 22.68 10.12 34.95
C GLY A 452 22.12 8.76 35.36
N ILE A 453 20.87 8.44 34.98
CA ILE A 453 20.23 7.14 35.26
C ILE A 453 21.04 5.97 34.69
N GLY A 454 21.69 6.14 33.53
CA GLY A 454 22.54 5.12 32.93
C GLY A 454 23.74 4.75 33.82
N PRO A 455 24.61 5.71 34.17
CA PRO A 455 25.67 5.52 35.16
C PRO A 455 25.16 4.96 36.49
N TRP A 456 24.03 5.45 37.02
CA TRP A 456 23.44 4.93 38.26
C TRP A 456 23.06 3.45 38.17
N LEU A 457 22.45 3.00 37.06
CA LEU A 457 22.18 1.58 36.83
C LEU A 457 23.46 0.73 36.90
N ALA A 458 24.59 1.25 36.42
CA ALA A 458 25.86 0.55 36.51
C ALA A 458 26.34 0.40 37.97
N THR A 459 26.17 1.45 38.79
CA THR A 459 26.57 1.43 40.21
C THR A 459 25.80 0.45 41.08
N ILE A 460 24.54 0.16 40.73
CA ILE A 460 23.67 -0.74 41.51
C ILE A 460 23.73 -2.21 41.04
N GLY A 461 24.67 -2.58 40.17
CA GLY A 461 24.87 -3.97 39.72
C GLY A 461 24.35 -4.30 38.32
N LEU A 462 23.84 -3.31 37.56
CA LEU A 462 23.42 -3.51 36.16
C LEU A 462 24.46 -3.01 35.15
N ASP A 463 25.73 -2.93 35.54
CA ASP A 463 26.83 -2.51 34.68
C ASP A 463 26.96 -3.35 33.38
N PRO A 464 26.84 -4.70 33.40
CA PRO A 464 26.83 -5.49 32.16
C PRO A 464 25.73 -5.07 31.19
N LEU A 465 24.54 -4.75 31.72
CA LEU A 465 23.41 -4.25 30.94
C LEU A 465 23.72 -2.89 30.31
N VAL A 466 24.20 -1.93 31.10
CA VAL A 466 24.49 -0.57 30.63
C VAL A 466 25.61 -0.58 29.59
N ARG A 467 26.67 -1.37 29.80
CA ARG A 467 27.77 -1.51 28.84
C ARG A 467 27.31 -2.12 27.52
N ASP A 468 26.57 -3.24 27.55
CA ASP A 468 26.11 -3.88 26.31
C ASP A 468 25.07 -3.02 25.57
N LEU A 469 24.18 -2.32 26.29
CA LEU A 469 23.32 -1.27 25.71
C LEU A 469 24.15 -0.18 25.03
N GLY A 470 25.26 0.20 25.67
CA GLY A 470 26.30 1.09 25.18
C GLY A 470 26.83 0.72 23.80
N HIS A 471 27.23 -0.55 23.67
CA HIS A 471 27.83 -1.09 22.46
C HIS A 471 26.80 -1.38 21.36
N ARG A 472 25.60 -1.84 21.71
CA ARG A 472 24.62 -2.34 20.72
C ARG A 472 23.64 -1.30 20.21
N PHE A 473 23.34 -0.25 20.98
CA PHE A 473 22.35 0.77 20.62
C PHE A 473 22.98 2.16 20.56
N ARG A 474 23.09 2.71 19.34
CA ARG A 474 23.67 4.05 19.09
C ARG A 474 22.82 5.19 19.63
N THR A 475 21.52 4.97 19.79
CA THR A 475 20.57 5.99 20.21
C THR A 475 19.73 5.43 21.33
N ARG A 476 20.04 5.84 22.56
CA ARG A 476 19.34 5.43 23.77
C ARG A 476 19.08 6.64 24.66
N ARG A 477 18.01 6.59 25.45
CA ARG A 477 17.75 7.57 26.52
C ARG A 477 17.08 6.83 27.67
N TYR A 478 17.33 7.31 28.89
CA TYR A 478 16.86 6.71 30.12
C TYR A 478 15.76 7.56 30.74
N TRP A 479 14.76 6.90 31.29
CA TRP A 479 13.70 7.46 32.12
C TRP A 479 13.57 6.61 33.37
N ALA A 480 13.13 7.24 34.44
CA ALA A 480 12.70 6.54 35.64
C ALA A 480 11.35 7.09 36.04
N LEU A 481 10.39 6.18 36.23
CA LEU A 481 9.01 6.55 36.51
C LEU A 481 8.25 5.43 37.25
N SER A 482 7.16 5.81 37.91
CA SER A 482 6.13 4.89 38.39
C SER A 482 4.83 5.19 37.66
N ALA A 483 4.54 4.36 36.65
CA ALA A 483 3.36 4.53 35.79
C ALA A 483 2.07 4.62 36.60
N TYR A 484 2.00 3.80 37.65
CA TYR A 484 1.09 3.85 38.78
C TYR A 484 1.94 3.47 40.01
N ALA A 485 1.57 3.95 41.20
CA ALA A 485 2.27 3.57 42.42
C ALA A 485 2.23 2.04 42.58
N ALA A 486 3.39 1.39 42.69
CA ALA A 486 3.50 -0.04 42.96
C ALA A 486 2.88 -0.41 44.33
N THR A 487 2.63 0.61 45.17
CA THR A 487 2.04 0.52 46.51
C THR A 487 0.63 1.11 46.65
N GLY A 488 -0.02 1.53 45.55
CA GLY A 488 -1.46 1.86 45.53
C GLY A 488 -1.88 3.33 45.68
N THR A 489 -0.97 4.31 45.74
CA THR A 489 -1.31 5.75 45.89
C THR A 489 -1.79 6.47 44.61
N GLY A 490 -2.24 5.74 43.59
CA GLY A 490 -2.80 6.31 42.35
C GLY A 490 -1.75 6.92 41.40
N PRO A 491 -2.13 7.24 40.15
CA PRO A 491 -1.20 7.75 39.15
C PRO A 491 -0.91 9.25 39.34
N LEU A 492 0.37 9.62 39.42
CA LEU A 492 0.80 11.02 39.38
C LEU A 492 0.80 11.53 37.94
N VAL A 493 0.21 12.72 37.69
CA VAL A 493 0.13 13.34 36.35
C VAL A 493 1.52 13.57 35.74
N SER A 494 2.52 13.90 36.56
CA SER A 494 3.92 14.06 36.16
C SER A 494 4.54 12.76 35.64
N GLU A 495 4.18 11.62 36.23
CA GLU A 495 4.68 10.30 35.85
C GLU A 495 4.06 9.82 34.53
N GLN A 496 2.76 10.10 34.32
CA GLN A 496 2.09 9.87 33.03
C GLN A 496 2.72 10.70 31.90
N GLN A 497 3.08 11.96 32.19
CA GLN A 497 3.79 12.81 31.22
C GLN A 497 5.17 12.23 30.86
N ARG A 498 5.96 11.80 31.84
CA ARG A 498 7.25 11.12 31.61
C ARG A 498 7.11 9.85 30.78
N ALA A 499 6.06 9.05 31.01
CA ALA A 499 5.76 7.87 30.21
C ALA A 499 5.47 8.23 28.74
N ALA A 500 4.72 9.32 28.52
CA ALA A 500 4.45 9.84 27.18
C ALA A 500 5.71 10.39 26.47
N GLU A 501 6.63 11.02 27.21
CA GLU A 501 7.91 11.51 26.68
C GLU A 501 8.76 10.40 26.06
N ALA A 502 8.80 9.21 26.68
CA ALA A 502 9.53 8.06 26.13
C ALA A 502 9.02 7.69 24.73
N VAL A 503 7.70 7.63 24.55
CA VAL A 503 7.06 7.35 23.26
C VAL A 503 7.27 8.51 22.28
N LEU A 504 7.08 9.76 22.72
CA LEU A 504 7.31 10.95 21.89
C LEU A 504 8.77 11.05 21.41
N TRP A 505 9.74 10.66 22.23
CA TRP A 505 11.15 10.64 21.85
C TRP A 505 11.42 9.62 20.73
N ILE A 506 10.84 8.42 20.81
CA ILE A 506 10.88 7.45 19.70
C ILE A 506 10.24 8.05 18.45
N LEU A 507 9.05 8.65 18.57
CA LEU A 507 8.36 9.28 17.45
C LEU A 507 9.20 10.42 16.83
N ALA A 508 9.95 11.18 17.63
CA ALA A 508 10.87 12.20 17.16
C ALA A 508 11.96 11.62 16.25
N ARG A 509 12.54 10.49 16.65
CA ARG A 509 13.56 9.76 15.86
C ARG A 509 12.99 9.15 14.58
N THR A 510 11.68 8.91 14.51
CA THR A 510 10.99 8.54 13.26
C THR A 510 10.55 9.75 12.41
N GLY A 511 11.00 10.96 12.74
CA GLY A 511 10.77 12.18 11.98
C GLY A 511 9.45 12.88 12.26
N LEU A 512 8.78 12.58 13.38
CA LEU A 512 7.70 13.43 13.90
C LEU A 512 8.33 14.63 14.60
N ARG A 513 7.91 15.86 14.31
CA ARG A 513 8.57 17.08 14.84
C ARG A 513 8.11 17.40 16.27
N VAL A 514 8.27 16.50 17.23
CA VAL A 514 7.82 16.64 18.64
C VAL A 514 8.95 16.97 19.61
N GLY A 515 10.17 17.26 19.12
CA GLY A 515 11.32 17.53 19.98
C GLY A 515 11.12 18.66 21.00
N LYS A 516 10.36 19.70 20.66
CA LYS A 516 10.01 20.81 21.58
C LYS A 516 9.01 20.43 22.68
N LEU A 517 8.35 19.27 22.57
CA LEU A 517 7.42 18.75 23.58
C LEU A 517 8.12 17.82 24.57
N LEU A 518 9.38 17.48 24.31
CA LEU A 518 10.21 16.77 25.28
C LEU A 518 10.77 17.85 26.20
N SER A 519 10.55 17.72 27.51
CA SER A 519 11.20 18.62 28.47
C SER A 519 12.73 18.63 28.25
N GLU A 520 13.34 19.81 28.38
CA GLU A 520 14.80 20.03 28.33
C GLU A 520 15.52 19.42 29.56
N GLY A 521 15.20 18.18 29.91
CA GLY A 521 15.84 17.43 30.98
C GLY A 521 16.83 16.40 30.44
N ALA A 522 18.13 16.68 30.59
CA ALA A 522 19.27 15.80 30.37
C ALA A 522 19.55 15.36 28.92
N SER A 523 20.27 16.22 28.19
CA SER A 523 21.10 15.81 27.07
C SER A 523 22.28 14.97 27.57
N GLU A 524 22.18 13.65 27.50
CA GLU A 524 23.35 12.78 27.43
C GLU A 524 23.50 12.25 25.99
N GLY A 525 24.65 12.56 25.38
CA GLY A 525 25.19 11.79 24.26
C GLY A 525 24.70 12.14 22.86
N ALA A 526 24.84 13.39 22.42
CA ALA A 526 25.11 13.67 21.01
C ALA A 526 26.57 14.13 20.90
N SER A 527 27.50 13.20 20.73
CA SER A 527 28.84 13.52 20.21
C SER A 527 28.70 13.99 18.76
N THR A 528 28.33 15.25 18.58
CA THR A 528 28.67 15.97 17.36
C THR A 528 30.17 16.21 17.41
N GLY A 529 30.93 15.46 16.62
CA GLY A 529 32.29 15.82 16.26
C GLY A 529 32.27 17.16 15.53
N ARG A 530 32.35 18.25 16.29
CA ARG A 530 32.91 19.52 15.82
C ARG A 530 34.28 19.63 16.46
N ALA A 531 35.29 19.78 15.60
CA ALA A 531 36.67 19.99 15.98
C ALA A 531 36.77 21.06 17.08
N ALA A 532 37.54 20.74 18.12
CA ALA A 532 37.96 21.73 19.11
C ALA A 532 38.80 22.82 18.42
N PRO A 533 38.71 24.08 18.86
CA PRO A 533 39.63 25.12 18.41
C PRO A 533 41.05 24.76 18.86
N SER A 534 41.97 24.77 17.91
CA SER A 534 43.40 24.55 18.12
C SER A 534 43.98 25.56 19.11
N VAL A 535 44.60 25.04 20.18
CA VAL A 535 45.50 25.80 21.05
C VAL A 535 46.73 26.21 20.23
N PRO A 536 47.20 27.47 20.27
CA PRO A 536 48.44 27.86 19.60
C PRO A 536 49.63 27.19 20.30
N GLY A 537 50.46 26.48 19.52
CA GLY A 537 51.73 25.93 19.99
C GLY A 537 52.74 27.04 20.33
N PRO A 538 53.74 26.75 21.19
CA PRO A 538 54.74 27.73 21.59
C PRO A 538 55.63 28.12 20.40
N ARG A 539 55.93 29.42 20.30
CA ARG A 539 56.84 29.99 19.32
C ARG A 539 58.28 29.60 19.66
N ASP A 540 58.97 28.98 18.72
CA ASP A 540 60.41 28.76 18.77
C ASP A 540 61.14 30.11 18.74
N ALA A 541 61.98 30.35 19.74
CA ALA A 541 62.95 31.45 19.75
C ALA A 541 64.24 30.98 19.05
N PRO A 542 64.90 31.84 18.24
CA PRO A 542 66.13 31.45 17.56
C PRO A 542 67.31 31.44 18.53
N VAL A 543 68.03 30.33 18.55
CA VAL A 543 69.30 30.16 19.25
C VAL A 543 70.35 31.04 18.58
N GLN A 544 70.92 31.98 19.34
CA GLN A 544 72.11 32.73 18.95
C GLN A 544 73.33 31.83 19.08
N ASP A 545 74.03 31.67 17.96
CA ASP A 545 75.37 31.12 17.86
C ASP A 545 76.38 32.09 18.50
N ARG A 546 77.14 31.63 19.49
CA ARG A 546 78.35 32.30 19.98
C ARG A 546 79.51 31.32 19.95
N SER A 547 80.30 31.48 18.91
CA SER A 547 81.70 31.12 18.84
C SER A 547 82.53 31.85 19.91
N SER A 548 83.69 31.24 20.20
CA SER A 548 84.88 31.79 20.89
C SER A 548 84.90 31.83 22.43
N ARG A 549 85.48 30.81 23.07
CA ARG A 549 86.88 30.73 23.57
C ARG A 549 87.06 29.54 24.48
#